data_AF-A0AAE7TND2-F1
#
_entry.id   AF-A0AAE7TND2-F1
#
_cell.length_a   1.000
_cell.length_b   1.000
_cell.length_c   1.000
_cell.angle_alpha   90.00
_cell.angle_beta   90.00
_cell.angle_gamma   90.00
#
_symmetry.space_group_name_H-M   'P 1'
#
loop_
_entity.id
_entity.type
_entity.pdbx_description
1 polymer ?
#
loop_
_entity_poly.entity_id
_entity_poly.type
_entity_poly.pdbx_seq_one_letter_code
_entity_poly.pdbx_strand_id
1 'polypeptide(L)'
;MKYLFAILISFFILGCAKNENLEPKQNTQNTVKEDKPLAQANTPKKPEKLILPNSIYSSFHTILPCPNCEGIKTIITLNKDKTYTKTMLTMDKEVSLVEKNGTFDVDDSAIILKDENGNLSYFAPNKNSLLQLDDKKNKRVGVLAQIYNFEPVNKAYKDSFFAKFYKFKNKDNFLDIVIVPSKNGAKISFYSSLKNGSPLCEFSSELLYDKGIFYLLDEKGIALSIHRINNAIFLVANDKICKNAHISGRYKKDKDQKNLFGKGFFAELTNESANRDVIKIYGSKNIKRDDTKKENSYIVTNKNERIFEYTLLNGIITSIEIYSNEFKTPENISLKSNFKDIKNSLVISKFSSDKNNIYLKIDSHDMLITLKNPLTKEATSLNDIPDETKIEQITLMWNQ
;
A
#
# COMPACT_ATOMS: atom_id res chain seq x y z
N MET A 1 -52.19 -21.48 4.75
CA MET A 1 -52.94 -20.65 5.72
C MET A 1 -52.33 -19.26 5.65
N LYS A 2 -53.07 -18.21 5.22
CA LYS A 2 -53.73 -17.19 6.08
C LYS A 2 -52.72 -16.52 7.05
N TYR A 3 -52.43 -15.21 7.09
CA TYR A 3 -53.01 -13.96 6.55
C TYR A 3 -51.83 -13.04 6.10
N LEU A 4 -51.88 -12.13 5.11
CA LEU A 4 -52.75 -10.98 4.80
C LEU A 4 -52.66 -9.79 5.78
N PHE A 5 -51.83 -8.79 5.43
CA PHE A 5 -52.15 -7.37 5.58
C PHE A 5 -51.35 -6.53 4.57
N ALA A 6 -52.02 -5.57 3.94
CA ALA A 6 -51.42 -4.64 2.98
C ALA A 6 -51.82 -3.21 3.37
N ILE A 7 -50.92 -2.23 3.18
CA ILE A 7 -51.27 -0.81 3.17
C ILE A 7 -50.63 -0.17 1.94
N LEU A 8 -51.50 0.16 0.97
CA LEU A 8 -51.23 1.02 -0.17
C LEU A 8 -51.54 2.46 0.24
N ILE A 9 -50.64 3.40 -0.03
CA ILE A 9 -50.99 4.82 -0.16
C ILE A 9 -50.44 5.30 -1.49
N SER A 10 -51.33 5.30 -2.50
CA SER A 10 -51.15 6.03 -3.75
C SER A 10 -51.98 7.31 -3.65
N PHE A 11 -51.36 8.46 -3.94
CA PHE A 11 -52.09 9.68 -4.28
C PHE A 11 -51.78 10.04 -5.73
N PHE A 12 -52.65 9.57 -6.63
CA PHE A 12 -52.82 10.15 -7.96
C PHE A 12 -53.82 11.31 -7.87
N ILE A 13 -53.53 12.42 -8.54
CA ILE A 13 -54.53 13.43 -8.89
C ILE A 13 -54.44 13.67 -10.41
N LEU A 14 -55.57 13.53 -11.10
CA LEU A 14 -55.72 13.78 -12.54
C LEU A 14 -55.74 15.30 -12.81
N GLY A 15 -55.22 15.80 -13.93
CA GLY A 15 -55.92 15.89 -15.23
C GLY A 15 -55.47 17.20 -15.93
N CYS A 16 -55.74 17.50 -17.20
CA CYS A 16 -56.61 16.88 -18.21
C CYS A 16 -55.97 16.93 -19.61
N ALA A 17 -56.55 16.21 -20.57
CA ALA A 17 -56.06 16.08 -21.94
C ALA A 17 -56.73 17.04 -22.93
N LYS A 18 -56.11 17.23 -24.11
CA LYS A 18 -56.85 17.27 -25.40
C LYS A 18 -55.97 16.87 -26.59
N ASN A 19 -56.53 16.04 -27.48
CA ASN A 19 -55.96 15.70 -28.80
C ASN A 19 -56.11 16.92 -29.76
N GLU A 20 -55.48 17.01 -30.94
CA GLU A 20 -55.68 16.10 -32.08
C GLU A 20 -54.79 16.43 -33.31
N ASN A 21 -54.60 15.40 -34.17
CA ASN A 21 -54.44 15.45 -35.63
C ASN A 21 -53.09 15.69 -36.38
N LEU A 22 -52.79 14.67 -37.21
CA LEU A 22 -52.26 14.68 -38.59
C LEU A 22 -50.73 14.86 -38.86
N GLU A 23 -50.11 13.76 -39.31
CA GLU A 23 -48.96 13.79 -40.24
C GLU A 23 -49.41 14.27 -41.64
N PRO A 24 -48.48 14.75 -42.49
CA PRO A 24 -47.94 13.82 -43.49
C PRO A 24 -46.43 13.91 -43.75
N LYS A 25 -45.89 12.85 -44.35
CA LYS A 25 -44.49 12.69 -44.82
C LYS A 25 -44.18 13.58 -46.04
N GLN A 26 -42.93 14.05 -46.21
CA GLN A 26 -42.10 13.67 -47.39
C GLN A 26 -40.63 14.19 -47.40
N ASN A 27 -39.77 13.22 -47.75
CA ASN A 27 -38.43 13.23 -48.34
C ASN A 27 -37.96 14.35 -49.34
N THR A 28 -36.62 14.52 -49.40
CA THR A 28 -35.74 14.77 -50.60
C THR A 28 -35.03 16.14 -50.79
N GLN A 29 -33.73 16.15 -50.46
CA GLN A 29 -32.50 16.61 -51.21
C GLN A 29 -32.39 17.95 -52.03
N ASN A 30 -31.12 18.41 -52.14
CA ASN A 30 -30.44 19.20 -53.23
C ASN A 30 -30.62 20.76 -53.25
N THR A 31 -29.63 21.62 -52.91
CA THR A 31 -28.39 22.13 -53.63
C THR A 31 -28.64 23.31 -54.62
N VAL A 32 -27.81 24.36 -54.83
CA VAL A 32 -26.46 24.84 -54.34
C VAL A 32 -26.15 26.29 -54.89
N LYS A 33 -25.15 27.02 -54.34
CA LYS A 33 -24.51 28.32 -54.77
C LYS A 33 -25.31 29.65 -54.61
N GLU A 34 -24.72 30.87 -54.65
CA GLU A 34 -23.44 31.48 -54.14
C GLU A 34 -23.43 32.97 -54.57
N ASP A 35 -23.12 33.95 -53.68
CA ASP A 35 -22.74 35.34 -54.09
C ASP A 35 -21.99 36.15 -52.98
N LYS A 36 -21.35 37.29 -53.32
CA LYS A 36 -20.33 38.06 -52.52
C LYS A 36 -20.50 39.60 -52.72
N PRO A 37 -19.78 40.56 -52.03
CA PRO A 37 -19.08 40.59 -50.72
C PRO A 37 -19.40 41.85 -49.82
N LEU A 38 -18.75 41.91 -48.63
CA LEU A 38 -18.35 43.11 -47.83
C LEU A 38 -19.39 43.98 -47.06
N ALA A 39 -19.45 43.81 -45.72
CA ALA A 39 -19.41 44.87 -44.70
C ALA A 39 -19.16 44.27 -43.30
N GLN A 40 -18.42 44.95 -42.41
CA GLN A 40 -18.08 44.43 -41.09
C GLN A 40 -19.21 44.63 -40.06
N ALA A 41 -19.63 43.55 -39.42
CA ALA A 41 -20.18 43.56 -38.07
C ALA A 41 -19.57 42.38 -37.29
N ASN A 42 -19.13 42.62 -36.06
CA ASN A 42 -18.39 41.64 -35.26
C ASN A 42 -19.28 40.42 -34.91
N THR A 43 -19.10 39.30 -35.62
CA THR A 43 -19.52 37.99 -35.11
C THR A 43 -18.41 37.39 -34.23
N PRO A 44 -18.73 36.78 -33.07
CA PRO A 44 -17.70 36.36 -32.12
C PRO A 44 -16.73 35.35 -32.73
N LYS A 45 -15.42 35.57 -32.51
CA LYS A 45 -14.42 34.52 -32.72
C LYS A 45 -14.80 33.37 -31.76
N LYS A 46 -15.32 32.27 -32.31
CA LYS A 46 -15.80 31.11 -31.53
C LYS A 46 -14.74 30.74 -30.48
N PRO A 47 -15.10 30.68 -29.18
CA PRO A 47 -14.11 30.47 -28.13
C PRO A 47 -13.38 29.15 -28.36
N GLU A 48 -12.06 29.20 -28.23
CA GLU A 48 -11.20 28.05 -28.45
C GLU A 48 -11.17 27.24 -27.16
N LYS A 49 -11.80 26.05 -27.22
CA LYS A 49 -12.14 25.25 -26.04
C LYS A 49 -10.89 24.87 -25.24
N LEU A 50 -10.94 25.02 -23.91
CA LEU A 50 -9.79 24.85 -23.02
C LEU A 50 -9.12 23.47 -23.20
N ILE A 51 -7.88 23.46 -23.71
CA ILE A 51 -7.14 22.23 -24.02
C ILE A 51 -6.43 21.69 -22.77
N LEU A 52 -6.74 20.44 -22.41
CA LEU A 52 -6.16 19.77 -21.24
C LEU A 52 -4.87 18.99 -21.58
N PRO A 53 -3.75 19.21 -20.88
CA PRO A 53 -2.56 18.38 -21.05
C PRO A 53 -2.76 16.98 -20.45
N ASN A 54 -2.11 15.98 -21.03
CA ASN A 54 -2.28 14.56 -20.67
C ASN A 54 -1.84 14.24 -19.21
N SER A 55 -1.10 15.15 -18.56
CA SER A 55 -0.69 15.09 -17.16
C SER A 55 -1.80 15.39 -16.15
N ILE A 56 -2.92 16.03 -16.57
CA ILE A 56 -4.04 16.28 -15.63
C ILE A 56 -4.80 15.00 -15.28
N TYR A 57 -4.58 13.90 -16.00
CA TYR A 57 -5.30 12.64 -15.79
C TYR A 57 -4.51 11.75 -14.83
N SER A 58 -4.52 12.15 -13.55
CA SER A 58 -3.78 11.54 -12.45
C SER A 58 -4.59 11.63 -11.15
N SER A 59 -4.15 10.92 -10.13
CA SER A 59 -4.49 11.26 -8.75
C SER A 59 -3.73 12.54 -8.33
N PHE A 60 -4.37 13.40 -7.54
CA PHE A 60 -3.87 14.64 -6.95
C PHE A 60 -4.33 14.77 -5.49
N HIS A 61 -3.73 15.65 -4.69
CA HIS A 61 -4.09 15.83 -3.29
C HIS A 61 -3.87 17.26 -2.78
N THR A 62 -4.61 17.64 -1.74
CA THR A 62 -4.42 18.85 -0.93
C THR A 62 -4.87 18.57 0.52
N ILE A 63 -4.92 19.58 1.37
CA ILE A 63 -5.63 19.54 2.66
C ILE A 63 -6.58 20.74 2.70
N LEU A 64 -7.88 20.47 2.67
CA LEU A 64 -8.91 21.52 2.64
C LEU A 64 -9.16 22.08 4.06
N PRO A 65 -9.50 23.37 4.19
CA PRO A 65 -9.73 24.00 5.47
C PRO A 65 -10.88 23.35 6.25
N CYS A 66 -10.68 23.26 7.56
CA CYS A 66 -11.63 22.74 8.54
C CYS A 66 -11.74 23.76 9.68
N PRO A 67 -12.94 24.19 10.11
CA PRO A 67 -13.06 25.20 11.16
C PRO A 67 -12.57 24.74 12.54
N ASN A 68 -12.82 23.46 12.88
CA ASN A 68 -12.63 22.92 14.22
C ASN A 68 -11.63 21.75 14.30
N CYS A 69 -10.96 21.40 13.19
CA CYS A 69 -10.06 20.25 13.10
C CYS A 69 -8.78 20.58 12.31
N GLU A 70 -7.81 19.66 12.26
CA GLU A 70 -6.48 19.91 11.65
C GLU A 70 -6.51 20.18 10.12
N GLY A 71 -7.66 19.96 9.47
CA GLY A 71 -7.83 20.03 8.03
C GLY A 71 -8.24 18.69 7.43
N ILE A 72 -8.84 18.75 6.26
CA ILE A 72 -9.43 17.59 5.56
C ILE A 72 -8.45 17.16 4.47
N LYS A 73 -7.61 16.14 4.71
CA LYS A 73 -6.62 15.65 3.72
C LYS A 73 -7.37 15.07 2.52
N THR A 74 -7.36 15.81 1.42
CA THR A 74 -8.25 15.57 0.30
C THR A 74 -7.46 15.02 -0.88
N ILE A 75 -7.91 13.94 -1.51
CA ILE A 75 -7.25 13.34 -2.69
C ILE A 75 -8.23 13.36 -3.86
N ILE A 76 -8.01 14.25 -4.84
CA ILE A 76 -8.80 14.31 -6.08
C ILE A 76 -8.09 13.55 -7.19
N THR A 77 -8.73 12.53 -7.75
CA THR A 77 -8.26 11.84 -8.97
C THR A 77 -9.10 12.25 -10.15
N LEU A 78 -8.47 12.73 -11.23
CA LEU A 78 -9.12 13.01 -12.51
C LEU A 78 -8.76 11.94 -13.54
N ASN A 79 -9.76 11.44 -14.25
CA ASN A 79 -9.62 10.33 -15.20
C ASN A 79 -9.76 10.79 -16.66
N LYS A 80 -9.17 10.01 -17.59
CA LYS A 80 -9.16 10.32 -19.04
C LYS A 80 -10.53 10.29 -19.70
N ASP A 81 -11.50 9.62 -19.08
CA ASP A 81 -12.90 9.49 -19.50
C ASP A 81 -13.80 10.64 -19.02
N LYS A 82 -13.23 11.64 -18.34
CA LYS A 82 -13.90 12.77 -17.69
C LYS A 82 -14.65 12.46 -16.38
N THR A 83 -14.27 11.42 -15.66
CA THR A 83 -14.75 11.17 -14.28
C THR A 83 -13.76 11.64 -13.20
N TYR A 84 -14.22 11.84 -11.96
CA TYR A 84 -13.33 12.11 -10.83
C TYR A 84 -13.76 11.46 -9.50
N THR A 85 -12.78 11.32 -8.61
CA THR A 85 -12.93 10.88 -7.20
C THR A 85 -12.30 11.92 -6.28
N LYS A 86 -12.82 12.12 -5.06
CA LYS A 86 -12.37 13.10 -4.05
C LYS A 86 -12.44 12.52 -2.63
N THR A 87 -11.39 11.84 -2.17
CA THR A 87 -11.23 11.40 -0.77
C THR A 87 -10.95 12.59 0.16
N MET A 88 -11.19 12.48 1.46
CA MET A 88 -11.18 13.56 2.48
C MET A 88 -10.98 13.01 3.91
N LEU A 89 -9.75 12.95 4.45
CA LEU A 89 -9.45 12.56 5.84
C LEU A 89 -9.44 13.77 6.78
N THR A 90 -10.45 13.87 7.63
CA THR A 90 -10.63 14.82 8.71
C THR A 90 -10.06 14.24 10.01
N MET A 91 -9.16 14.95 10.68
CA MET A 91 -8.61 14.51 11.97
C MET A 91 -8.97 15.53 13.06
N ASP A 92 -9.89 15.12 13.94
CA ASP A 92 -10.45 15.86 15.08
C ASP A 92 -10.48 14.92 16.31
N LYS A 93 -11.25 15.23 17.35
CA LYS A 93 -11.52 14.38 18.51
C LYS A 93 -11.96 12.95 18.14
N GLU A 94 -12.64 12.80 17.00
CA GLU A 94 -12.76 11.54 16.28
C GLU A 94 -12.14 11.69 14.88
N VAL A 95 -11.43 10.66 14.42
CA VAL A 95 -10.88 10.60 13.06
C VAL A 95 -11.99 10.17 12.09
N SER A 96 -12.25 10.96 11.05
CA SER A 96 -13.27 10.65 10.03
C SER A 96 -12.69 10.73 8.62
N LEU A 97 -13.04 9.76 7.77
CA LEU A 97 -12.61 9.66 6.38
C LEU A 97 -13.84 9.66 5.48
N VAL A 98 -13.91 10.63 4.57
CA VAL A 98 -15.03 10.86 3.65
C VAL A 98 -14.55 10.73 2.21
N GLU A 99 -15.43 10.39 1.28
CA GLU A 99 -15.16 10.49 -0.15
C GLU A 99 -16.38 10.99 -0.93
N LYS A 100 -16.14 11.64 -2.07
CA LYS A 100 -17.14 12.09 -3.04
C LYS A 100 -16.68 11.77 -4.47
N ASN A 101 -17.59 11.40 -5.36
CA ASN A 101 -17.31 11.18 -6.78
C ASN A 101 -18.13 12.13 -7.65
N GLY A 102 -17.87 12.13 -8.96
CA GLY A 102 -18.68 12.86 -9.92
C GLY A 102 -18.11 12.87 -11.35
N THR A 103 -18.79 13.58 -12.22
CA THR A 103 -18.33 13.85 -13.59
C THR A 103 -17.62 15.19 -13.66
N PHE A 104 -16.71 15.37 -14.61
CA PHE A 104 -16.31 16.69 -15.04
C PHE A 104 -16.61 16.95 -16.52
N ASP A 105 -16.88 18.20 -16.87
CA ASP A 105 -16.72 18.65 -18.26
C ASP A 105 -15.84 19.88 -18.28
N VAL A 106 -15.43 20.29 -19.47
CA VAL A 106 -14.55 21.42 -19.69
C VAL A 106 -15.23 22.38 -20.63
N ASP A 107 -15.54 23.57 -20.12
CA ASP A 107 -15.95 24.70 -20.93
C ASP A 107 -14.74 25.57 -21.29
N ASP A 108 -14.99 26.73 -21.86
CA ASP A 108 -13.95 27.63 -22.36
C ASP A 108 -13.17 28.33 -21.22
N SER A 109 -13.56 28.11 -19.96
CA SER A 109 -13.03 28.80 -18.77
C SER A 109 -12.49 27.86 -17.68
N ALA A 110 -13.10 26.68 -17.50
CA ALA A 110 -12.84 25.81 -16.36
C ALA A 110 -13.15 24.33 -16.62
N ILE A 111 -12.48 23.47 -15.85
CA ILE A 111 -12.91 22.11 -15.56
C ILE A 111 -14.02 22.20 -14.50
N ILE A 112 -15.23 21.78 -14.84
CA ILE A 112 -16.41 21.83 -13.97
C ILE A 112 -16.61 20.42 -13.38
N LEU A 113 -16.24 20.20 -12.13
CA LEU A 113 -16.56 18.97 -11.40
C LEU A 113 -17.98 19.10 -10.86
N LYS A 114 -18.90 18.23 -11.29
CA LYS A 114 -20.26 18.14 -10.77
C LYS A 114 -20.36 16.90 -9.89
N ASP A 115 -20.67 17.10 -8.61
CA ASP A 115 -20.97 15.99 -7.69
C ASP A 115 -22.39 15.45 -7.92
N GLU A 116 -22.67 14.28 -7.36
CA GLU A 116 -23.90 13.52 -7.57
C GLU A 116 -25.18 14.24 -7.07
N ASN A 117 -25.05 15.16 -6.11
CA ASN A 117 -26.16 16.00 -5.64
C ASN A 117 -26.40 17.22 -6.54
N GLY A 118 -25.63 17.35 -7.62
CA GLY A 118 -25.65 18.48 -8.53
C GLY A 118 -24.81 19.68 -8.08
N ASN A 119 -24.05 19.57 -6.98
CA ASN A 119 -23.17 20.67 -6.55
C ASN A 119 -22.02 20.81 -7.53
N LEU A 120 -21.70 22.05 -7.90
CA LEU A 120 -20.64 22.36 -8.84
C LEU A 120 -19.39 22.82 -8.09
N SER A 121 -18.27 22.20 -8.39
CA SER A 121 -16.93 22.55 -7.93
C SER A 121 -16.08 22.86 -9.16
N TYR A 122 -15.59 24.09 -9.27
CA TYR A 122 -14.88 24.52 -10.47
C TYR A 122 -13.37 24.40 -10.27
N PHE A 123 -12.63 24.07 -11.32
CA PHE A 123 -11.19 23.88 -11.29
C PHE A 123 -10.53 24.40 -12.58
N ALA A 124 -9.25 24.73 -12.52
CA ALA A 124 -8.42 25.04 -13.68
C ALA A 124 -7.14 24.20 -13.67
N PRO A 125 -6.64 23.74 -14.84
CA PRO A 125 -5.27 23.26 -14.95
C PRO A 125 -4.29 24.38 -14.53
N ASN A 126 -3.34 24.04 -13.68
CA ASN A 126 -2.29 24.94 -13.24
C ASN A 126 -0.95 24.21 -13.32
N LYS A 127 -0.31 24.28 -14.50
CA LYS A 127 0.88 23.47 -14.85
C LYS A 127 0.58 21.96 -14.70
N ASN A 128 1.20 21.29 -13.73
CA ASN A 128 0.99 19.87 -13.40
C ASN A 128 0.10 19.68 -12.15
N SER A 129 -0.70 20.68 -11.78
CA SER A 129 -1.60 20.66 -10.63
C SER A 129 -2.99 21.16 -11.01
N LEU A 130 -3.96 21.00 -10.12
CA LEU A 130 -5.37 21.29 -10.37
C LEU A 130 -5.90 22.33 -9.35
N LEU A 131 -6.13 23.56 -9.80
CA LEU A 131 -6.56 24.67 -8.94
C LEU A 131 -8.09 24.71 -8.80
N GLN A 132 -8.65 24.50 -7.60
CA GLN A 132 -10.07 24.72 -7.34
C GLN A 132 -10.38 26.23 -7.29
N LEU A 133 -11.38 26.62 -8.07
CA LEU A 133 -11.90 27.98 -8.26
C LEU A 133 -13.09 28.23 -7.31
N ASP A 134 -13.59 29.47 -7.29
CA ASP A 134 -14.84 29.81 -6.60
C ASP A 134 -16.08 29.43 -7.41
N ASP A 135 -17.25 29.59 -6.80
CA ASP A 135 -18.53 29.15 -7.35
C ASP A 135 -18.99 30.01 -8.55
N LYS A 136 -18.29 31.12 -8.80
CA LYS A 136 -18.42 32.00 -9.98
C LYS A 136 -17.33 31.73 -11.03
N LYS A 137 -16.58 30.63 -10.89
CA LYS A 137 -15.42 30.24 -11.73
C LYS A 137 -14.23 31.20 -11.69
N ASN A 138 -14.17 32.13 -10.75
CA ASN A 138 -13.00 32.98 -10.59
C ASN A 138 -11.93 32.24 -9.78
N LYS A 139 -10.67 32.63 -9.98
CA LYS A 139 -9.61 32.22 -9.06
C LYS A 139 -9.95 32.77 -7.68
N ARG A 140 -10.00 31.89 -6.67
CA ARG A 140 -10.20 32.30 -5.27
C ARG A 140 -9.15 33.38 -4.94
N VAL A 141 -9.58 34.44 -4.25
CA VAL A 141 -8.73 35.58 -3.88
C VAL A 141 -8.55 35.65 -2.36
N GLY A 142 -7.55 36.42 -1.92
CA GLY A 142 -7.19 36.50 -0.50
C GLY A 142 -6.34 35.31 -0.02
N VAL A 143 -6.07 35.29 1.29
CA VAL A 143 -4.96 34.51 1.87
C VAL A 143 -5.12 32.99 1.71
N LEU A 144 -6.36 32.47 1.77
CA LEU A 144 -6.64 31.04 1.68
C LEU A 144 -6.78 30.52 0.23
N ALA A 145 -6.54 31.35 -0.79
CA ALA A 145 -6.72 30.96 -2.20
C ALA A 145 -5.90 29.72 -2.64
N GLN A 146 -4.70 29.54 -2.08
CA GLN A 146 -3.73 28.57 -2.60
C GLN A 146 -3.97 27.13 -2.14
N ILE A 147 -4.57 26.90 -0.97
CA ILE A 147 -4.84 25.54 -0.42
C ILE A 147 -5.85 24.75 -1.26
N TYR A 148 -6.56 25.45 -2.14
CA TYR A 148 -7.48 24.90 -3.11
C TYR A 148 -6.76 24.33 -4.35
N ASN A 149 -5.43 24.40 -4.44
CA ASN A 149 -4.63 23.75 -5.48
C ASN A 149 -4.24 22.31 -5.09
N PHE A 150 -4.49 21.35 -5.98
CA PHE A 150 -4.29 19.92 -5.76
C PHE A 150 -3.07 19.40 -6.54
N GLU A 151 -2.15 18.71 -5.86
CA GLU A 151 -0.83 18.27 -6.36
C GLU A 151 -0.77 16.76 -6.65
N PRO A 152 -0.09 16.29 -7.70
CA PRO A 152 -0.20 14.91 -8.17
C PRO A 152 0.34 13.86 -7.19
N VAL A 153 -0.48 12.83 -6.92
CA VAL A 153 -0.13 11.66 -6.09
C VAL A 153 0.92 10.81 -6.81
N ASN A 154 1.94 10.40 -6.06
CA ASN A 154 3.14 9.78 -6.60
C ASN A 154 2.91 8.34 -7.11
N LYS A 155 2.98 8.14 -8.43
CA LYS A 155 2.66 6.89 -9.13
C LYS A 155 3.54 5.68 -8.76
N ALA A 156 4.86 5.86 -8.60
CA ALA A 156 5.86 4.77 -8.55
C ALA A 156 5.88 3.90 -7.28
N TYR A 157 4.98 4.14 -6.32
CA TYR A 157 4.85 3.34 -5.09
C TYR A 157 3.40 2.82 -4.92
N LYS A 158 2.54 3.11 -5.91
CA LYS A 158 1.46 2.20 -6.32
C LYS A 158 2.01 0.84 -6.82
N ASP A 159 3.32 0.76 -7.11
CA ASP A 159 3.91 -0.33 -7.92
C ASP A 159 4.96 -1.24 -7.23
N SER A 160 5.51 -0.97 -6.04
CA SER A 160 6.44 -1.89 -5.32
C SER A 160 6.74 -1.52 -3.86
N PHE A 161 6.19 -2.27 -2.89
CA PHE A 161 6.31 -1.98 -1.46
C PHE A 161 7.33 -2.78 -0.65
N PHE A 162 8.63 -2.59 -0.89
CA PHE A 162 9.67 -2.99 0.08
C PHE A 162 10.22 -1.78 0.83
N ALA A 163 9.86 -1.66 2.12
CA ALA A 163 10.19 -0.53 2.96
C ALA A 163 10.24 -0.86 4.46
N LYS A 164 11.37 -0.52 5.09
CA LYS A 164 11.57 -0.55 6.54
C LYS A 164 11.36 0.83 7.17
N PHE A 165 10.78 0.86 8.37
CA PHE A 165 10.44 2.07 9.10
C PHE A 165 10.74 1.94 10.61
N TYR A 166 11.20 3.04 11.20
CA TYR A 166 11.54 3.15 12.63
C TYR A 166 10.74 4.28 13.31
N LYS A 167 10.57 4.17 14.64
CA LYS A 167 10.19 5.22 15.62
C LYS A 167 8.69 5.45 15.88
N PHE A 168 8.19 4.80 16.93
CA PHE A 168 6.96 5.21 17.65
C PHE A 168 7.26 6.24 18.76
N LYS A 169 6.20 6.84 19.32
CA LYS A 169 6.31 7.89 20.37
C LYS A 169 6.70 7.36 21.75
N ASN A 170 6.55 6.04 22.01
CA ASN A 170 7.06 5.35 23.20
C ASN A 170 8.39 4.66 22.86
N LYS A 171 9.44 4.94 23.64
CA LYS A 171 10.85 4.71 23.26
C LYS A 171 11.34 3.27 23.41
N ASP A 172 10.67 2.44 24.19
CA ASP A 172 11.29 1.22 24.76
C ASP A 172 10.88 -0.10 24.09
N ASN A 173 9.94 -0.05 23.13
CA ASN A 173 9.06 -1.19 22.83
C ASN A 173 8.95 -1.61 21.36
N PHE A 174 9.35 -0.77 20.39
CA PHE A 174 9.22 -1.08 18.96
C PHE A 174 10.53 -0.82 18.24
N LEU A 175 11.07 -1.86 17.61
CA LEU A 175 12.28 -1.76 16.79
C LEU A 175 11.89 -1.27 15.39
N ASP A 176 11.14 -2.10 14.67
CA ASP A 176 11.00 -2.00 13.22
C ASP A 176 9.60 -2.33 12.71
N ILE A 177 9.29 -1.76 11.55
CA ILE A 177 8.13 -2.10 10.75
C ILE A 177 8.64 -2.37 9.35
N VAL A 178 8.42 -3.55 8.83
CA VAL A 178 8.81 -3.91 7.46
C VAL A 178 7.55 -4.15 6.65
N ILE A 179 7.35 -3.32 5.64
CA ILE A 179 6.33 -3.53 4.61
C ILE A 179 7.04 -4.16 3.41
N VAL A 180 6.54 -5.30 2.92
CA VAL A 180 7.07 -6.06 1.80
C VAL A 180 6.01 -6.23 0.70
N PRO A 181 6.36 -6.36 -0.59
CA PRO A 181 5.36 -6.57 -1.65
C PRO A 181 4.61 -7.88 -1.42
N SER A 182 3.32 -7.89 -1.75
CA SER A 182 2.48 -9.09 -1.73
C SER A 182 1.67 -9.17 -3.00
N LYS A 183 1.27 -10.38 -3.40
CA LYS A 183 0.43 -10.65 -4.58
C LYS A 183 -0.83 -9.78 -4.64
N ASN A 184 -1.42 -9.47 -3.48
CA ASN A 184 -2.65 -8.67 -3.37
C ASN A 184 -2.41 -7.25 -2.82
N GLY A 185 -1.14 -6.79 -2.70
CA GLY A 185 -0.82 -5.47 -2.15
C GLY A 185 0.55 -5.43 -1.49
N ALA A 186 0.57 -5.35 -0.15
CA ALA A 186 1.80 -5.40 0.63
C ALA A 186 1.57 -6.13 1.96
N LYS A 187 2.51 -6.96 2.42
CA LYS A 187 2.48 -7.51 3.78
C LYS A 187 3.18 -6.54 4.73
N ILE A 188 2.63 -6.31 5.92
CA ILE A 188 3.30 -5.57 6.99
C ILE A 188 3.68 -6.51 8.12
N SER A 189 4.91 -6.39 8.62
CA SER A 189 5.39 -7.11 9.79
C SER A 189 5.92 -6.10 10.81
N PHE A 190 5.51 -6.24 12.08
CA PHE A 190 5.97 -5.42 13.20
C PHE A 190 6.96 -6.20 14.06
N TYR A 191 8.06 -5.56 14.46
CA TYR A 191 9.14 -6.14 15.26
C TYR A 191 9.36 -5.29 16.52
N SER A 192 9.32 -5.92 17.69
CA SER A 192 9.36 -5.26 19.00
C SER A 192 10.63 -5.62 19.79
N SER A 193 11.23 -4.66 20.48
CA SER A 193 12.37 -4.93 21.37
C SER A 193 11.91 -5.72 22.60
N LEU A 194 12.43 -6.94 22.75
CA LEU A 194 12.14 -7.74 23.93
C LEU A 194 12.81 -7.14 25.18
N LYS A 195 12.03 -6.99 26.25
CA LYS A 195 12.55 -7.06 27.62
C LYS A 195 11.97 -8.21 28.45
N ASN A 196 10.92 -8.89 27.98
CA ASN A 196 10.21 -9.95 28.72
C ASN A 196 9.65 -11.09 27.82
N GLY A 197 10.34 -11.47 26.75
CA GLY A 197 10.09 -12.76 26.06
C GLY A 197 8.74 -12.96 25.36
N SER A 198 7.94 -11.91 25.14
CA SER A 198 6.76 -11.93 24.26
C SER A 198 6.80 -10.72 23.33
N PRO A 199 6.54 -10.86 22.03
CA PRO A 199 6.39 -9.72 21.15
C PRO A 199 5.19 -8.89 21.61
N LEU A 200 5.36 -7.57 21.75
CA LEU A 200 4.26 -6.68 22.20
C LEU A 200 3.09 -6.66 21.22
N CYS A 201 3.40 -6.96 19.96
CA CYS A 201 2.51 -7.57 18.99
C CYS A 201 3.37 -8.19 17.90
N GLU A 202 3.11 -9.47 17.59
CA GLU A 202 3.52 -10.04 16.31
C GLU A 202 2.29 -10.03 15.42
N PHE A 203 2.40 -9.38 14.28
CA PHE A 203 1.33 -9.35 13.30
C PHE A 203 1.93 -9.27 11.91
N SER A 204 1.58 -10.24 11.05
CA SER A 204 1.94 -10.27 9.64
C SER A 204 0.71 -10.60 8.80
N SER A 205 0.32 -9.68 7.91
CA SER A 205 -0.87 -9.82 7.05
C SER A 205 -0.80 -8.87 5.87
N GLU A 206 -1.61 -9.15 4.86
CA GLU A 206 -1.80 -8.32 3.69
C GLU A 206 -2.52 -7.00 4.02
N LEU A 207 -2.05 -5.93 3.37
CA LEU A 207 -2.57 -4.58 3.38
C LEU A 207 -3.27 -4.27 2.06
N LEU A 208 -4.46 -3.70 2.17
CA LEU A 208 -5.30 -3.27 1.06
C LEU A 208 -4.99 -1.81 0.71
N TYR A 209 -4.63 -1.48 -0.52
CA TYR A 209 -4.39 -0.07 -0.93
C TYR A 209 -5.64 0.57 -1.53
N ASP A 210 -6.09 1.66 -0.93
CA ASP A 210 -7.22 2.47 -1.39
C ASP A 210 -6.92 3.97 -1.20
N LYS A 211 -7.26 4.81 -2.18
CA LYS A 211 -7.21 6.29 -2.05
C LYS A 211 -5.88 6.91 -1.58
N GLY A 212 -4.73 6.34 -1.92
CA GLY A 212 -3.43 6.84 -1.43
C GLY A 212 -3.01 6.27 -0.07
N ILE A 213 -3.77 5.32 0.47
CA ILE A 213 -3.71 4.86 1.85
C ILE A 213 -3.75 3.33 1.84
N PHE A 214 -2.86 2.64 2.56
CA PHE A 214 -3.03 1.20 2.78
C PHE A 214 -3.82 0.95 4.07
N TYR A 215 -4.52 -0.17 4.16
CA TYR A 215 -5.37 -0.51 5.28
C TYR A 215 -5.18 -1.97 5.66
N LEU A 216 -5.32 -2.23 6.95
CA LEU A 216 -5.52 -3.56 7.50
C LEU A 216 -6.91 -3.61 8.13
N LEU A 217 -7.62 -4.71 7.90
CA LEU A 217 -8.94 -4.95 8.47
C LEU A 217 -8.87 -6.08 9.50
N ASP A 218 -9.60 -5.95 10.60
CA ASP A 218 -9.97 -7.04 11.50
C ASP A 218 -11.49 -7.30 11.41
N GLU A 219 -11.99 -8.24 12.21
CA GLU A 219 -13.44 -8.56 12.32
C GLU A 219 -14.33 -7.37 12.69
N LYS A 220 -13.75 -6.21 13.06
CA LYS A 220 -14.43 -5.03 13.59
C LYS A 220 -14.10 -3.75 12.79
N GLY A 221 -13.47 -3.87 11.62
CA GLY A 221 -13.24 -2.75 10.69
C GLY A 221 -11.75 -2.40 10.53
N ILE A 222 -11.43 -1.10 10.46
CA ILE A 222 -10.04 -0.64 10.26
C ILE A 222 -9.23 -0.94 11.52
N ALA A 223 -8.38 -1.96 11.43
CA ALA A 223 -7.41 -2.33 12.45
C ALA A 223 -6.14 -1.49 12.31
N LEU A 224 -5.71 -1.19 11.07
CA LEU A 224 -4.59 -0.30 10.74
C LEU A 224 -4.95 0.54 9.50
N SER A 225 -4.49 1.80 9.44
CA SER A 225 -4.34 2.52 8.16
C SER A 225 -2.93 3.10 8.02
N ILE A 226 -2.52 3.31 6.78
CA ILE A 226 -1.14 3.53 6.33
C ILE A 226 -1.18 4.58 5.22
N HIS A 227 -1.35 5.85 5.58
CA HIS A 227 -1.56 6.90 4.58
C HIS A 227 -0.23 7.18 3.91
N ARG A 228 -0.08 6.83 2.63
CA ARG A 228 1.13 7.12 1.89
C ARG A 228 0.98 8.45 1.17
N ILE A 229 1.46 9.48 1.86
CA ILE A 229 1.52 10.84 1.35
C ILE A 229 2.98 11.09 0.98
N ASN A 230 3.25 11.12 -0.33
CA ASN A 230 4.58 11.27 -0.93
C ASN A 230 5.58 10.17 -0.52
N ASN A 231 6.58 10.48 0.31
CA ASN A 231 7.59 9.51 0.78
C ASN A 231 7.42 9.12 2.25
N ALA A 232 6.36 9.62 2.91
CA ALA A 232 6.03 9.29 4.29
C ALA A 232 4.85 8.31 4.34
N ILE A 233 4.88 7.45 5.35
CA ILE A 233 3.75 6.65 5.78
C ILE A 233 3.22 7.20 7.10
N PHE A 234 1.91 7.30 7.22
CA PHE A 234 1.23 7.56 8.49
C PHE A 234 0.51 6.29 8.92
N LEU A 235 1.02 5.64 9.97
CA LEU A 235 0.35 4.50 10.57
C LEU A 235 -0.66 4.98 11.61
N VAL A 236 -1.83 4.35 11.63
CA VAL A 236 -2.88 4.54 12.63
C VAL A 236 -3.48 3.17 12.92
N ALA A 237 -3.14 2.55 14.06
CA ALA A 237 -3.73 1.30 14.52
C ALA A 237 -4.78 1.53 15.60
N ASN A 238 -5.77 0.65 15.60
CA ASN A 238 -6.69 0.44 16.70
C ASN A 238 -6.01 -0.42 17.80
N ASP A 239 -6.47 -0.25 19.04
CA ASP A 239 -5.93 -0.77 20.30
C ASP A 239 -5.89 -2.31 20.39
N LYS A 240 -6.38 -3.00 19.34
CA LYS A 240 -6.54 -4.46 19.26
C LYS A 240 -5.39 -5.18 18.57
N ILE A 241 -4.66 -4.54 17.64
CA ILE A 241 -3.50 -5.18 16.98
C ILE A 241 -2.41 -5.50 18.01
N CYS A 242 -2.24 -4.62 18.98
CA CYS A 242 -1.25 -4.72 20.04
C CYS A 242 -1.95 -4.46 21.36
N LYS A 243 -2.06 -5.48 22.22
CA LYS A 243 -2.91 -5.52 23.42
C LYS A 243 -2.71 -4.34 24.40
N ASN A 244 -1.60 -3.60 24.28
CA ASN A 244 -1.28 -2.38 25.05
C ASN A 244 -0.56 -1.29 24.19
N ALA A 245 -0.76 -1.22 22.87
CA ALA A 245 -0.07 -0.20 22.05
C ALA A 245 -0.95 0.43 20.96
N HIS A 246 -1.26 1.72 21.16
CA HIS A 246 -1.74 2.60 20.09
C HIS A 246 -0.56 2.92 19.15
N ILE A 247 -0.66 2.44 17.91
CA ILE A 247 0.34 2.63 16.85
C ILE A 247 -0.09 3.82 16.00
N SER A 248 0.30 5.04 16.42
CA SER A 248 0.15 6.24 15.59
C SER A 248 1.49 6.95 15.38
N GLY A 249 1.82 7.25 14.12
CA GLY A 249 3.14 7.81 13.81
C GLY A 249 3.39 8.11 12.33
N ARG A 250 4.31 9.06 12.09
CA ARG A 250 4.85 9.42 10.77
C ARG A 250 6.21 8.76 10.58
N TYR A 251 6.36 8.04 9.47
CA TYR A 251 7.53 7.22 9.21
C TYR A 251 8.40 7.69 8.04
N LYS A 252 9.70 7.38 8.14
CA LYS A 252 10.71 7.60 7.09
C LYS A 252 11.21 6.24 6.59
N LYS A 253 11.17 6.02 5.27
CA LYS A 253 11.68 4.82 4.61
C LYS A 253 13.21 4.74 4.74
N ASP A 254 13.71 3.59 5.21
CA ASP A 254 15.12 3.20 5.10
C ASP A 254 15.48 2.77 3.67
N LYS A 255 16.75 2.82 3.28
CA LYS A 255 17.24 2.31 1.99
C LYS A 255 18.09 1.03 2.12
N ASP A 256 18.65 0.75 3.29
CA ASP A 256 19.68 -0.30 3.45
C ASP A 256 19.07 -1.66 3.82
N GLN A 257 18.04 -2.07 3.08
CA GLN A 257 17.22 -3.26 3.39
C GLN A 257 17.66 -4.53 2.65
N LYS A 258 18.62 -4.43 1.72
CA LYS A 258 19.08 -5.57 0.90
C LYS A 258 19.67 -6.72 1.72
N ASN A 259 20.09 -6.43 2.95
CA ASN A 259 20.76 -7.37 3.85
C ASN A 259 19.89 -7.72 5.07
N LEU A 260 18.57 -7.58 4.96
CA LEU A 260 17.61 -7.95 6.00
C LEU A 260 16.83 -9.19 5.63
N PHE A 261 16.41 -9.94 6.63
CA PHE A 261 15.46 -11.03 6.50
C PHE A 261 14.51 -11.11 7.70
N GLY A 262 13.40 -11.80 7.53
CA GLY A 262 12.40 -12.00 8.57
C GLY A 262 11.18 -12.75 8.04
N LYS A 263 10.05 -12.60 8.72
CA LYS A 263 8.83 -13.36 8.41
C LYS A 263 8.39 -13.13 6.96
N GLY A 264 8.35 -14.21 6.17
CA GLY A 264 8.01 -14.19 4.75
C GLY A 264 8.92 -13.39 3.80
N PHE A 265 10.13 -12.93 4.21
CA PHE A 265 11.04 -12.19 3.31
C PHE A 265 12.54 -12.41 3.57
N PHE A 266 13.34 -12.28 2.51
CA PHE A 266 14.80 -12.32 2.53
C PHE A 266 15.33 -11.36 1.46
N ALA A 267 16.10 -10.34 1.84
CA ALA A 267 16.52 -9.29 0.93
C ALA A 267 15.32 -8.71 0.16
N GLU A 268 15.39 -8.62 -1.17
CA GLU A 268 14.29 -8.21 -2.05
C GLU A 268 13.35 -9.37 -2.44
N LEU A 269 13.59 -10.60 -1.94
CA LEU A 269 12.74 -11.78 -2.13
C LEU A 269 11.69 -11.92 -1.03
N THR A 270 10.57 -12.54 -1.39
CA THR A 270 9.44 -12.86 -0.51
C THR A 270 9.06 -14.33 -0.63
N ASN A 271 8.24 -14.83 0.29
CA ASN A 271 7.66 -16.18 0.21
C ASN A 271 6.74 -16.44 -1.00
N GLU A 272 6.47 -15.41 -1.82
CA GLU A 272 5.73 -15.51 -3.09
C GLU A 272 6.64 -15.36 -4.32
N SER A 273 7.93 -15.12 -4.11
CA SER A 273 8.90 -14.97 -5.19
C SER A 273 9.15 -16.31 -5.88
N ALA A 274 9.24 -16.26 -7.22
CA ALA A 274 9.57 -17.40 -8.06
C ALA A 274 11.02 -17.31 -8.56
N ASN A 275 11.50 -18.38 -9.19
CA ASN A 275 12.87 -18.45 -9.74
C ASN A 275 13.25 -17.25 -10.64
N ARG A 276 12.30 -16.75 -11.44
CA ARG A 276 12.48 -15.58 -12.32
C ARG A 276 12.85 -14.31 -11.54
N ASP A 277 12.35 -14.18 -10.32
CA ASP A 277 12.51 -12.97 -9.49
C ASP A 277 13.92 -12.98 -8.88
N VAL A 278 14.42 -14.15 -8.47
CA VAL A 278 15.85 -14.37 -8.11
C VAL A 278 16.77 -14.04 -9.30
N ILE A 279 16.45 -14.54 -10.50
CA ILE A 279 17.21 -14.24 -11.73
C ILE A 279 17.21 -12.74 -12.04
N LYS A 280 16.10 -12.03 -11.82
CA LYS A 280 15.99 -10.58 -12.02
C LYS A 280 16.84 -9.76 -11.04
N ILE A 281 16.93 -10.19 -9.78
CA ILE A 281 17.68 -9.48 -8.73
C ILE A 281 19.18 -9.79 -8.80
N TYR A 282 19.56 -11.07 -8.94
CA TYR A 282 20.95 -11.51 -8.82
C TYR A 282 21.63 -11.83 -10.15
N GLY A 283 20.87 -12.00 -11.24
CA GLY A 283 21.37 -12.35 -12.57
C GLY A 283 21.65 -13.84 -12.73
N SER A 284 21.19 -14.44 -13.83
CA SER A 284 21.29 -15.89 -14.09
C SER A 284 22.72 -16.45 -13.98
N LYS A 285 23.74 -15.71 -14.42
CA LYS A 285 25.16 -16.10 -14.34
C LYS A 285 25.67 -16.39 -12.92
N ASN A 286 25.01 -15.84 -11.91
CA ASN A 286 25.39 -15.92 -10.51
C ASN A 286 24.66 -17.05 -9.76
N ILE A 287 23.77 -17.78 -10.43
CA ILE A 287 22.90 -18.81 -9.88
C ILE A 287 23.29 -20.15 -10.50
N LYS A 288 23.46 -21.18 -9.67
CA LYS A 288 23.77 -22.56 -10.11
C LYS A 288 22.90 -23.56 -9.37
N ARG A 289 22.45 -24.62 -10.03
CA ARG A 289 21.79 -25.75 -9.35
C ARG A 289 22.78 -26.40 -8.38
N ASP A 290 22.30 -26.82 -7.20
CA ASP A 290 23.06 -27.74 -6.35
C ASP A 290 22.71 -29.17 -6.75
N ASP A 291 23.62 -29.83 -7.47
CA ASP A 291 23.43 -31.21 -7.90
C ASP A 291 23.66 -32.25 -6.79
N THR A 292 24.12 -31.84 -5.59
CA THR A 292 24.25 -32.72 -4.42
C THR A 292 22.91 -32.98 -3.73
N LYS A 293 21.93 -32.07 -3.89
CA LYS A 293 20.58 -32.21 -3.33
C LYS A 293 19.63 -32.81 -4.37
N LYS A 294 18.74 -33.71 -3.91
CA LYS A 294 17.67 -34.30 -4.74
C LYS A 294 16.58 -33.29 -5.08
N GLU A 295 16.41 -32.30 -4.21
CA GLU A 295 15.44 -31.22 -4.35
C GLU A 295 15.87 -30.23 -5.45
N ASN A 296 14.96 -29.35 -5.88
CA ASN A 296 15.28 -28.33 -6.86
C ASN A 296 15.90 -27.12 -6.16
N SER A 297 17.14 -27.28 -5.71
CA SER A 297 17.88 -26.28 -4.94
C SER A 297 18.95 -25.57 -5.78
N TYR A 298 19.18 -24.29 -5.50
CA TYR A 298 19.99 -23.38 -6.31
C TYR A 298 20.82 -22.44 -5.43
N ILE A 299 22.14 -22.47 -5.60
CA ILE A 299 23.10 -21.63 -4.89
C ILE A 299 23.21 -20.28 -5.63
N VAL A 300 23.10 -19.18 -4.89
CA VAL A 300 23.34 -17.82 -5.37
C VAL A 300 24.69 -17.33 -4.89
N THR A 301 25.47 -16.76 -5.80
CA THR A 301 26.85 -16.32 -5.54
C THR A 301 27.06 -14.84 -5.89
N ASN A 302 28.00 -14.19 -5.20
CA ASN A 302 28.49 -12.86 -5.56
C ASN A 302 30.01 -12.85 -5.42
N LYS A 303 30.73 -12.40 -6.46
CA LYS A 303 32.21 -12.45 -6.51
C LYS A 303 32.81 -13.83 -6.13
N ASN A 304 32.11 -14.91 -6.52
CA ASN A 304 32.42 -16.32 -6.21
C ASN A 304 32.17 -16.78 -4.75
N GLU A 305 31.69 -15.91 -3.86
CA GLU A 305 31.25 -16.32 -2.51
C GLU A 305 29.78 -16.77 -2.53
N ARG A 306 29.43 -17.80 -1.74
CA ARG A 306 28.04 -18.23 -1.55
C ARG A 306 27.31 -17.20 -0.69
N ILE A 307 26.18 -16.67 -1.18
CA ILE A 307 25.35 -15.71 -0.44
C ILE A 307 24.27 -16.45 0.34
N PHE A 308 23.51 -17.27 -0.38
CA PHE A 308 22.43 -18.11 0.09
C PHE A 308 22.17 -19.21 -0.93
N GLU A 309 21.42 -20.23 -0.53
CA GLU A 309 20.83 -21.22 -1.42
C GLU A 309 19.31 -21.21 -1.20
N TYR A 310 18.55 -21.46 -2.26
CA TYR A 310 17.09 -21.54 -2.18
C TYR A 310 16.56 -22.82 -2.81
N THR A 311 15.52 -23.39 -2.22
CA THR A 311 14.83 -24.57 -2.73
C THR A 311 13.50 -24.20 -3.36
N LEU A 312 13.16 -24.83 -4.48
CA LEU A 312 11.90 -24.65 -5.20
C LEU A 312 11.01 -25.89 -5.10
N LEU A 313 9.74 -25.67 -4.77
CA LEU A 313 8.65 -26.63 -5.00
C LEU A 313 7.62 -25.98 -5.92
N ASN A 314 7.26 -26.66 -7.01
CA ASN A 314 6.30 -26.15 -8.02
C ASN A 314 6.63 -24.73 -8.55
N GLY A 315 7.91 -24.35 -8.56
CA GLY A 315 8.39 -23.04 -9.03
C GLY A 315 8.37 -21.90 -8.01
N ILE A 316 7.89 -22.14 -6.79
CA ILE A 316 7.85 -21.20 -5.66
C ILE A 316 8.97 -21.55 -4.68
N ILE A 317 9.57 -20.54 -4.04
CA ILE A 317 10.60 -20.75 -3.01
C ILE A 317 9.98 -21.34 -1.73
N THR A 318 10.52 -22.46 -1.25
CA THR A 318 10.11 -23.12 0.00
C THR A 318 11.15 -23.06 1.12
N SER A 319 12.41 -22.78 0.78
CA SER A 319 13.42 -22.48 1.79
C SER A 319 14.50 -21.57 1.26
N ILE A 320 15.13 -20.81 2.17
CA ILE A 320 16.36 -20.06 1.93
C ILE A 320 17.35 -20.37 3.05
N GLU A 321 18.46 -21.01 2.69
CA GLU A 321 19.61 -21.29 3.55
C GLU A 321 20.62 -20.15 3.40
N ILE A 322 20.93 -19.43 4.49
CA ILE A 322 21.77 -18.23 4.47
C ILE A 322 23.23 -18.59 4.72
N TYR A 323 24.15 -18.14 3.86
CA TYR A 323 25.61 -18.34 4.01
C TYR A 323 26.38 -17.04 4.30
N SER A 324 25.89 -15.89 3.83
CA SER A 324 26.59 -14.62 3.99
C SER A 324 26.36 -13.99 5.37
N ASN A 325 27.48 -13.60 5.98
CA ASN A 325 27.57 -12.87 7.25
C ASN A 325 27.12 -11.40 7.18
N GLU A 326 26.60 -10.95 6.04
CA GLU A 326 26.04 -9.61 5.84
C GLU A 326 24.58 -9.51 6.28
N PHE A 327 23.85 -10.63 6.29
CA PHE A 327 22.40 -10.69 6.50
C PHE A 327 22.03 -10.72 7.99
N LYS A 328 20.95 -10.02 8.38
CA LYS A 328 20.44 -10.03 9.75
C LYS A 328 18.93 -9.78 9.90
N THR A 329 18.36 -10.18 11.03
CA THR A 329 16.99 -9.80 11.44
C THR A 329 16.92 -8.34 11.91
N PRO A 330 15.71 -7.76 12.01
CA PRO A 330 15.43 -6.51 12.74
C PRO A 330 16.07 -6.43 14.14
N GLU A 331 16.02 -7.51 14.92
CA GLU A 331 16.62 -7.67 16.25
C GLU A 331 18.14 -7.94 16.22
N ASN A 332 18.77 -7.74 15.05
CA ASN A 332 20.21 -7.84 14.82
C ASN A 332 20.78 -9.27 15.00
N ILE A 333 19.97 -10.31 14.81
CA ILE A 333 20.44 -11.70 14.78
C ILE A 333 20.97 -12.05 13.39
N SER A 334 22.14 -12.68 13.33
CA SER A 334 22.86 -13.05 12.10
C SER A 334 23.74 -14.28 12.34
N LEU A 335 24.39 -14.84 11.31
CA LEU A 335 25.34 -15.96 11.48
C LEU A 335 26.52 -15.66 12.43
N LYS A 336 26.81 -14.39 12.72
CA LYS A 336 27.83 -13.98 13.72
C LYS A 336 27.35 -14.10 15.18
N SER A 337 26.04 -14.19 15.39
CA SER A 337 25.40 -14.23 16.70
C SER A 337 25.61 -15.58 17.41
N ASN A 338 25.30 -15.61 18.70
CA ASN A 338 25.38 -16.79 19.56
C ASN A 338 24.02 -17.08 20.24
N PHE A 339 23.95 -18.16 21.01
CA PHE A 339 22.73 -18.57 21.70
C PHE A 339 22.19 -17.51 22.68
N LYS A 340 23.07 -16.81 23.42
CA LYS A 340 22.67 -15.71 24.31
C LYS A 340 22.00 -14.57 23.55
N ASP A 341 22.52 -14.20 22.38
CA ASP A 341 21.91 -13.18 21.52
C ASP A 341 20.49 -13.61 21.12
N ILE A 342 20.32 -14.85 20.63
CA ILE A 342 19.01 -15.41 20.26
C ILE A 342 18.06 -15.37 21.46
N LYS A 343 18.49 -15.89 22.61
CA LYS A 343 17.68 -15.99 23.84
C LYS A 343 17.21 -14.63 24.37
N ASN A 344 17.99 -13.57 24.14
CA ASN A 344 17.63 -12.22 24.54
C ASN A 344 16.74 -11.50 23.51
N SER A 345 16.89 -11.81 22.22
CA SER A 345 16.26 -11.07 21.12
C SER A 345 15.05 -11.76 20.47
N LEU A 346 14.93 -13.08 20.56
CA LEU A 346 13.93 -13.88 19.84
C LEU A 346 13.22 -14.89 20.76
N VAL A 347 11.98 -15.22 20.42
CA VAL A 347 11.19 -16.24 21.12
C VAL A 347 11.40 -17.60 20.46
N ILE A 348 11.97 -18.55 21.20
CA ILE A 348 12.16 -19.93 20.76
C ILE A 348 10.84 -20.69 20.98
N SER A 349 10.14 -20.98 19.88
CA SER A 349 8.83 -21.64 19.89
C SER A 349 8.92 -23.17 20.04
N LYS A 350 9.97 -23.78 19.48
CA LYS A 350 10.27 -25.21 19.59
C LYS A 350 11.78 -25.43 19.60
N PHE A 351 12.20 -26.44 20.35
CA PHE A 351 13.58 -26.87 20.49
C PHE A 351 13.67 -28.39 20.26
N SER A 352 14.77 -28.83 19.65
CA SER A 352 15.20 -30.24 19.56
C SER A 352 16.71 -30.29 19.37
N SER A 353 17.33 -31.41 19.74
CA SER A 353 18.79 -31.61 19.63
C SER A 353 19.10 -33.04 19.21
N ASP A 354 20.18 -33.21 18.45
CA ASP A 354 20.87 -34.48 18.26
C ASP A 354 22.32 -34.39 18.81
N LYS A 355 23.13 -35.42 18.63
CA LYS A 355 24.53 -35.46 19.12
C LYS A 355 25.46 -34.40 18.55
N ASN A 356 25.14 -33.84 17.39
CA ASN A 356 25.97 -32.89 16.63
C ASN A 356 25.35 -31.49 16.59
N ASN A 357 24.02 -31.39 16.61
CA ASN A 357 23.27 -30.16 16.34
C ASN A 357 22.19 -29.87 17.40
N ILE A 358 21.86 -28.59 17.50
CA ILE A 358 20.70 -28.06 18.21
C ILE A 358 19.87 -27.24 17.23
N TYR A 359 18.56 -27.46 17.23
CA TYR A 359 17.61 -26.85 16.30
C TYR A 359 16.62 -25.97 17.08
N LEU A 360 16.59 -24.67 16.75
CA LEU A 360 15.74 -23.67 17.37
C LEU A 360 14.73 -23.14 16.34
N LYS A 361 13.45 -23.42 16.54
CA LYS A 361 12.36 -22.89 15.70
C LYS A 361 11.91 -21.52 16.22
N ILE A 362 11.95 -20.52 15.35
CA ILE A 362 11.50 -19.15 15.60
C ILE A 362 10.30 -18.87 14.70
N ASP A 363 9.10 -19.25 15.15
CA ASP A 363 7.85 -19.10 14.39
C ASP A 363 7.49 -17.63 14.05
N SER A 364 8.03 -16.67 14.81
CA SER A 364 7.85 -15.24 14.52
C SER A 364 8.59 -14.75 13.28
N HIS A 365 9.47 -15.58 12.70
CA HIS A 365 10.32 -15.26 11.56
C HIS A 365 10.24 -16.30 10.44
N ASP A 366 9.37 -17.31 10.57
CA ASP A 366 9.36 -18.52 9.73
C ASP A 366 10.75 -19.16 9.63
N MET A 367 11.49 -19.22 10.74
CA MET A 367 12.94 -19.48 10.73
C MET A 367 13.34 -20.69 11.60
N LEU A 368 14.31 -21.46 11.10
CA LEU A 368 15.07 -22.46 11.84
C LEU A 368 16.51 -21.98 12.00
N ILE A 369 17.00 -21.91 13.24
CA ILE A 369 18.41 -21.67 13.54
C ILE A 369 19.03 -23.00 13.99
N THR A 370 20.08 -23.44 13.30
CA THR A 370 20.91 -24.57 13.74
C THR A 370 22.14 -24.04 14.47
N LEU A 371 22.35 -24.53 15.69
CA LEU A 371 23.59 -24.35 16.45
C LEU A 371 24.39 -25.65 16.43
N LYS A 372 25.71 -25.53 16.40
CA LYS A 372 26.57 -26.68 16.65
C LYS A 372 26.43 -27.12 18.10
N ASN A 373 26.07 -28.37 18.37
CA ASN A 373 25.96 -28.88 19.73
C ASN A 373 27.37 -29.00 20.35
N PRO A 374 27.70 -28.26 21.43
CA PRO A 374 28.98 -28.39 22.11
C PRO A 374 28.98 -29.57 23.10
N LEU A 375 27.81 -30.14 23.40
CA LEU A 375 27.65 -31.28 24.29
C LEU A 375 27.85 -32.57 23.50
N THR A 376 28.58 -33.54 24.06
CA THR A 376 28.75 -34.89 23.49
C THR A 376 27.51 -35.78 23.63
N LYS A 377 26.35 -35.17 23.88
CA LYS A 377 25.04 -35.78 24.14
C LYS A 377 23.94 -34.81 23.68
N GLU A 378 22.74 -35.32 23.52
CA GLU A 378 21.56 -34.49 23.22
C GLU A 378 21.29 -33.51 24.37
N ALA A 379 21.03 -32.24 24.02
CA ALA A 379 20.57 -31.25 24.98
C ALA A 379 19.08 -31.52 25.30
N THR A 380 18.71 -31.53 26.58
CA THR A 380 17.35 -31.85 27.04
C THR A 380 16.53 -30.61 27.38
N SER A 381 17.20 -29.49 27.62
CA SER A 381 16.62 -28.20 27.97
C SER A 381 17.38 -27.06 27.30
N LEU A 382 16.70 -25.93 27.05
CA LEU A 382 17.34 -24.69 26.59
C LEU A 382 18.37 -24.14 27.60
N ASN A 383 18.30 -24.56 28.87
CA ASN A 383 19.29 -24.19 29.89
C ASN A 383 20.57 -25.05 29.83
N ASP A 384 20.57 -26.16 29.08
CA ASP A 384 21.75 -27.01 28.90
C ASP A 384 22.73 -26.42 27.86
N ILE A 385 22.28 -25.44 27.07
CA ILE A 385 23.02 -24.85 25.95
C ILE A 385 23.89 -23.69 26.47
N PRO A 386 25.22 -23.72 26.29
CA PRO A 386 26.09 -22.60 26.64
C PRO A 386 25.73 -21.31 25.89
N ASP A 387 25.78 -20.17 26.57
CA ASP A 387 25.43 -18.83 26.05
C ASP A 387 26.26 -18.48 24.78
N GLU A 388 27.53 -18.88 24.74
CA GLU A 388 28.48 -18.63 23.66
C GLU A 388 28.32 -19.51 22.42
N THR A 389 27.44 -20.53 22.47
CA THR A 389 27.24 -21.51 21.39
C THR A 389 26.92 -20.80 20.08
N LYS A 390 27.67 -21.12 19.03
CA LYS A 390 27.61 -20.43 17.74
C LYS A 390 26.50 -20.97 16.84
N ILE A 391 25.92 -20.06 16.07
CA ILE A 391 25.06 -20.39 14.94
C ILE A 391 25.92 -21.01 13.84
N GLU A 392 25.50 -22.17 13.35
CA GLU A 392 26.10 -22.85 12.20
C GLU A 392 25.31 -22.58 10.92
N GLN A 393 23.98 -22.48 11.02
CA GLN A 393 23.09 -22.27 9.88
C GLN A 393 21.85 -21.46 10.28
N ILE A 394 21.36 -20.62 9.37
CA ILE A 394 20.03 -20.01 9.45
C ILE A 394 19.27 -20.38 8.18
N THR A 395 18.11 -20.99 8.36
CA THR A 395 17.22 -21.39 7.25
C THR A 395 15.84 -20.78 7.45
N LEU A 396 15.38 -20.04 6.45
CA LEU A 396 13.99 -19.60 6.35
C LEU A 396 13.17 -20.71 5.73
N MET A 397 12.01 -20.98 6.31
CA MET A 397 11.12 -22.09 5.98
C MET A 397 9.78 -21.51 5.51
N TRP A 398 9.55 -21.51 4.21
CA TRP A 398 8.38 -20.89 3.59
C TRP A 398 7.49 -21.95 2.93
N ASN A 399 6.17 -21.79 2.98
CA ASN A 399 5.24 -22.64 2.22
C ASN A 399 5.43 -24.17 2.46
N GLN A 400 5.83 -24.56 3.67
CA GLN A 400 6.06 -25.95 4.10
C GLN A 400 4.82 -26.60 4.68
#